data_AF-A0A2S2DJ31-F1
#
_entry.id   AF-A0A2S2DJ31-F1
#
_cell.length_a   1.000
_cell.length_b   1.000
_cell.length_c   1.000
_cell.angle_alpha   90.00
_cell.angle_beta   90.00
_cell.angle_gamma   90.00
#
_symmetry.space_group_name_H-M   'P 1'
#
loop_
_entity.id
_entity.type
_entity.pdbx_description
1 polymer ?
#
loop_
_entity_poly.entity_id
_entity_poly.type
_entity_poly.pdbx_seq_one_letter_code
_entity_poly.pdbx_strand_id
1 'polypeptide(L)'
;MSHQYIYGADGEPAFVVIPYAEYLLGNGCSVTESQQIVTNSLLTADGLFVRLPYGGPGASIDLVQFIDAWMRRGTISMLAISKRRQGYDRFQGEAVNGLDAILRRCFLPKDSPYRNVMQATTGVVDALVETGVFAYSVESMPGYYRPVQCIRIDVDKAKDFLQKNGPAKNPLDVHEFILPV
;
A
#
# COMPACT_ATOMS: atom_id res chain seq x y z
N MET A 1 18.58 -38.57 -9.04
CA MET A 1 18.54 -37.12 -9.29
C MET A 1 19.88 -36.55 -8.81
N SER A 2 20.49 -35.62 -9.54
CA SER A 2 21.90 -35.24 -9.36
C SER A 2 22.02 -33.98 -8.49
N HIS A 3 22.49 -34.11 -7.26
CA HIS A 3 22.99 -32.98 -6.48
C HIS A 3 24.34 -32.55 -7.04
N GLN A 4 24.49 -31.26 -7.35
CA GLN A 4 25.76 -30.74 -7.85
C GLN A 4 26.49 -30.05 -6.70
N TYR A 5 27.63 -30.60 -6.32
CA TYR A 5 28.51 -30.04 -5.31
C TYR A 5 29.57 -29.15 -5.95
N ILE A 6 29.81 -27.99 -5.36
CA ILE A 6 30.89 -27.07 -5.71
C ILE A 6 31.91 -27.17 -4.58
N TYR A 7 33.09 -27.69 -4.89
CA TYR A 7 34.16 -27.92 -3.93
C TYR A 7 35.04 -26.68 -3.76
N GLY A 8 35.52 -26.45 -2.54
CA GLY A 8 36.46 -25.40 -2.17
C GLY A 8 37.89 -25.75 -2.56
N ALA A 9 38.82 -24.80 -2.35
CA ALA A 9 40.23 -24.96 -2.69
C ALA A 9 40.97 -26.03 -1.84
N ASP A 10 40.35 -26.45 -0.74
CA ASP A 10 40.75 -27.54 0.15
C ASP A 10 40.25 -28.92 -0.32
N GLY A 11 39.44 -28.97 -1.38
CA GLY A 11 38.85 -30.21 -1.90
C GLY A 11 37.58 -30.66 -1.16
N GLU A 12 37.12 -29.90 -0.17
CA GLU A 12 35.90 -30.18 0.58
C GLU A 12 34.68 -29.46 -0.05
N PRO A 13 33.46 -30.04 0.02
CA PRO A 13 32.29 -29.44 -0.58
C PRO A 13 31.91 -28.14 0.12
N ALA A 14 32.05 -27.00 -0.57
CA ALA A 14 31.78 -25.67 -0.04
C ALA A 14 30.31 -25.24 -0.27
N PHE A 15 29.73 -25.62 -1.41
CA PHE A 15 28.33 -25.35 -1.74
C PHE A 15 27.68 -26.56 -2.39
N VAL A 16 26.36 -26.69 -2.24
CA VAL A 16 25.56 -27.68 -2.97
C VAL A 16 24.40 -26.98 -3.65
N VAL A 17 24.19 -27.30 -4.93
CA VAL A 17 23.01 -26.86 -5.68
C VAL A 17 21.99 -27.99 -5.63
N ILE A 18 20.88 -27.70 -4.96
CA ILE A 18 19.74 -28.60 -4.89
C ILE A 18 18.54 -28.00 -5.65
N PRO A 19 17.73 -28.83 -6.32
CA PRO A 19 16.47 -28.39 -6.88
C PRO A 19 15.60 -27.71 -5.81
N TYR A 20 14.97 -26.60 -6.16
CA TYR A 20 14.22 -25.77 -5.20
C TYR A 20 13.11 -26.55 -4.47
N ALA A 21 12.49 -27.53 -5.13
CA ALA A 21 11.50 -28.40 -4.52
C ALA A 21 12.06 -29.21 -3.33
N GLU A 22 13.32 -29.64 -3.39
CA GLU A 22 13.98 -30.39 -2.32
C GLU A 22 14.41 -29.48 -1.16
N TYR A 23 14.82 -28.24 -1.47
CA TYR A 23 15.08 -27.22 -0.44
C TYR A 23 13.86 -26.97 0.45
N LEU A 24 12.67 -26.95 -0.14
CA LEU A 24 11.41 -26.76 0.61
C LEU A 24 11.10 -27.92 1.57
N LEU A 25 11.50 -29.15 1.23
CA LEU A 25 11.25 -30.34 2.04
C LEU A 25 12.19 -30.43 3.25
N GLY A 26 13.44 -29.99 3.12
CA GLY A 26 14.45 -30.07 4.19
C GLY A 26 14.29 -29.01 5.29
N ASN A 27 13.68 -27.86 4.98
CA ASN A 27 13.53 -26.74 5.91
C ASN A 27 12.24 -26.78 6.77
N GLY A 28 11.54 -27.91 6.83
CA GLY A 28 10.33 -28.05 7.65
C GLY A 28 9.13 -27.23 7.16
N CYS A 29 9.12 -26.81 5.89
CA CYS A 29 7.91 -26.32 5.25
C CYS A 29 7.00 -27.52 4.92
N SER A 30 6.25 -27.99 5.92
CA SER A 30 5.17 -28.95 5.69
C SER A 30 4.09 -28.30 4.83
N VAL A 31 4.13 -28.61 3.53
CA VAL A 31 3.02 -28.40 2.61
C VAL A 31 1.90 -29.35 3.04
N THR A 32 0.97 -28.84 3.85
CA THR A 32 -0.31 -29.50 4.03
C THR A 32 -1.31 -28.71 3.20
N GLU A 33 -1.98 -29.41 2.29
CA GLU A 33 -3.04 -28.89 1.44
C GLU A 33 -4.10 -28.13 2.24
N SER A 34 -3.94 -26.82 2.27
CA SER A 34 -5.01 -25.84 2.22
C SER A 34 -4.34 -24.58 1.70
N GLN A 35 -4.82 -24.06 0.58
CA GLN A 35 -4.34 -22.81 -0.01
C GLN A 35 -4.71 -21.64 0.91
N GLN A 36 -4.02 -21.50 2.04
CA GLN A 36 -3.83 -20.20 2.66
C GLN A 36 -2.64 -19.57 1.94
N ILE A 37 -2.97 -18.81 0.90
CA ILE A 37 -2.12 -17.70 0.49
C ILE A 37 -1.92 -16.90 1.77
N VAL A 38 -0.75 -17.01 2.40
CA VAL A 38 -0.32 -15.97 3.34
C VAL A 38 -0.10 -14.76 2.45
N THR A 39 -1.18 -14.02 2.20
CA THR A 39 -1.07 -12.70 1.63
C THR A 39 -0.22 -11.96 2.66
N ASN A 40 0.98 -11.52 2.26
CA ASN A 40 1.72 -10.47 2.96
C ASN A 40 0.93 -9.16 2.81
N SER A 41 -0.37 -9.19 3.08
CA SER A 41 -1.26 -8.06 2.97
C SER A 41 -0.86 -7.06 4.03
N LEU A 42 -0.82 -5.80 3.62
CA LEU A 42 -0.68 -4.70 4.55
C LEU A 42 -2.01 -4.36 5.22
N LEU A 43 -3.12 -4.94 4.76
CA LEU A 43 -4.42 -4.83 5.39
C LEU A 43 -4.45 -5.67 6.68
N THR A 44 -4.91 -5.08 7.77
CA THR A 44 -5.12 -5.79 9.02
C THR A 44 -6.30 -6.77 8.90
N ALA A 45 -6.29 -7.82 9.73
CA ALA A 45 -7.31 -8.88 9.68
C ALA A 45 -8.75 -8.38 9.93
N ASP A 46 -8.90 -7.26 10.65
CA ASP A 46 -10.19 -6.59 10.85
C ASP A 46 -10.65 -5.75 9.65
N GLY A 47 -9.79 -5.56 8.65
CA GLY A 47 -10.07 -4.77 7.45
C GLY A 47 -10.17 -3.28 7.70
N LEU A 48 -9.66 -2.78 8.84
CA LEU A 48 -9.79 -1.37 9.25
C LEU A 48 -8.51 -0.54 9.07
N PHE A 49 -7.35 -1.20 8.96
CA PHE A 49 -6.07 -0.50 8.85
C PHE A 49 -5.21 -1.05 7.72
N VAL A 50 -4.54 -0.15 7.00
CA VAL A 50 -3.48 -0.51 6.04
C VAL A 50 -2.14 -0.05 6.60
N ARG A 51 -1.22 -0.97 6.84
CA ARG A 51 0.13 -0.68 7.35
C ARG A 51 0.94 0.10 6.32
N LEU A 52 1.76 1.03 6.81
CA LEU A 52 2.64 1.87 5.99
C LEU A 52 4.11 1.47 6.23
N PRO A 53 4.72 0.61 5.37
CA PRO A 53 6.04 0.02 5.63
C PRO A 53 7.17 1.05 5.78
N TYR A 54 7.01 2.22 5.15
CA TYR A 54 7.98 3.31 5.18
C TYR A 54 7.48 4.53 5.95
N GLY A 55 6.41 4.40 6.74
CA GLY A 55 5.85 5.47 7.58
C GLY A 55 6.45 5.56 8.97
N GLY A 56 7.30 4.59 9.35
CA GLY A 56 7.84 4.46 10.70
C GLY A 56 7.06 3.45 11.56
N PRO A 57 7.50 3.22 12.81
CA PRO A 57 6.87 2.23 13.70
C PRO A 57 5.38 2.53 13.92
N GLY A 58 4.52 1.56 13.67
CA GLY A 58 3.07 1.66 13.89
C GLY A 58 2.32 2.56 12.91
N ALA A 59 2.97 3.09 11.87
CA ALA A 59 2.29 3.91 10.88
C ALA A 59 1.27 3.09 10.08
N SER A 60 0.03 3.57 10.05
CA SER A 60 -1.06 2.93 9.32
C SER A 60 -2.09 3.95 8.85
N ILE A 61 -2.79 3.61 7.78
CA ILE A 61 -4.00 4.28 7.33
C ILE A 61 -5.16 3.72 8.13
N ASP A 62 -5.86 4.55 8.90
CA ASP A 62 -7.19 4.22 9.41
C ASP A 62 -8.19 4.38 8.25
N LEU A 63 -8.76 3.27 7.80
CA LEU A 63 -9.63 3.25 6.62
C LEU A 63 -10.95 3.97 6.85
N VAL A 64 -11.49 3.94 8.08
CA VAL A 64 -12.72 4.67 8.40
C VAL A 64 -12.46 6.17 8.27
N GLN A 65 -11.35 6.66 8.83
CA GLN A 65 -10.95 8.07 8.71
C GLN A 65 -10.68 8.48 7.26
N PHE A 66 -9.99 7.62 6.51
CA PHE A 66 -9.62 7.90 5.12
C PHE A 66 -10.84 7.97 4.20
N ILE A 67 -11.72 6.97 4.28
CA ILE A 67 -12.94 6.88 3.46
C ILE A 67 -13.92 8.00 3.83
N ASP A 68 -14.11 8.27 5.12
CA ASP A 68 -14.96 9.37 5.58
C ASP A 68 -14.50 10.73 5.06
N ALA A 69 -13.20 11.04 5.15
CA ALA A 69 -12.65 12.30 4.66
C ALA A 69 -12.81 12.45 3.14
N TRP A 70 -12.60 11.36 2.40
CA TRP A 70 -12.79 11.34 0.95
C TRP A 70 -14.25 11.58 0.56
N MET A 71 -15.18 10.88 1.22
CA MET A 71 -16.61 11.02 0.99
C MET A 71 -17.14 12.42 1.35
N ARG A 72 -16.63 13.04 2.43
CA ARG A 72 -16.97 14.42 2.81
C ARG A 72 -16.52 15.48 1.79
N ARG A 73 -15.45 15.20 1.02
CA ARG A 73 -15.00 16.10 -0.06
C ARG A 73 -15.86 16.00 -1.32
N GLY A 74 -16.44 14.82 -1.59
CA GLY A 74 -17.64 14.65 -2.42
C GLY A 74 -17.53 14.87 -3.94
N THR A 75 -16.48 15.51 -4.45
CA THR A 75 -16.41 15.89 -5.88
C THR A 75 -15.49 15.03 -6.73
N ILE A 76 -14.55 14.30 -6.13
CA ILE A 76 -13.42 13.69 -6.86
C ILE A 76 -13.28 12.24 -6.43
N SER A 77 -13.46 11.33 -7.37
CA SER A 77 -13.50 9.89 -7.11
C SER A 77 -12.15 9.21 -7.27
N MET A 78 -11.10 9.92 -7.68
CA MET A 78 -9.81 9.32 -8.02
C MET A 78 -8.60 10.14 -7.54
N LEU A 79 -7.54 9.43 -7.15
CA LEU A 79 -6.26 10.00 -6.73
C LEU A 79 -5.12 9.42 -7.56
N ALA A 80 -4.26 10.28 -8.08
CA ALA A 80 -3.05 9.86 -8.79
C ALA A 80 -2.07 9.14 -7.83
N ILE A 81 -1.49 8.04 -8.31
CA ILE A 81 -0.44 7.27 -7.64
C ILE A 81 0.91 7.71 -8.22
N SER A 82 1.80 8.20 -7.36
CA SER A 82 3.11 8.68 -7.79
C SER A 82 4.04 7.52 -8.15
N LYS A 83 4.51 7.49 -9.40
CA LYS A 83 5.51 6.49 -9.86
C LYS A 83 6.95 6.82 -9.46
N ARG A 84 7.24 8.09 -9.17
CA ARG A 84 8.60 8.56 -8.88
C ARG A 84 8.75 8.86 -7.40
N ARG A 85 9.84 8.35 -6.83
CA ARG A 85 10.27 8.74 -5.49
C ARG A 85 10.75 10.19 -5.51
N GLN A 86 10.18 11.01 -4.64
CA GLN A 86 10.63 12.38 -4.39
C GLN A 86 10.42 12.77 -2.93
N GLY A 87 11.16 13.80 -2.51
CA GLY A 87 10.94 14.48 -1.23
C GLY A 87 9.55 15.13 -1.19
N TYR A 88 8.98 15.27 0.00
CA TYR A 88 7.63 15.78 0.15
C TYR A 88 7.50 17.24 -0.34
N ASP A 89 8.53 18.05 -0.13
CA ASP A 89 8.68 19.43 -0.59
C ASP A 89 8.72 19.57 -2.12
N ARG A 90 8.98 18.47 -2.84
CA ARG A 90 9.06 18.45 -4.31
C ARG A 90 7.73 18.16 -5.00
N PHE A 91 6.69 17.79 -4.26
CA PHE A 91 5.35 17.73 -4.85
C PHE A 91 4.93 19.14 -5.26
N GLN A 92 4.57 19.32 -6.53
CA GLN A 92 4.12 20.59 -7.11
C GLN A 92 2.90 20.34 -8.00
N GLY A 93 2.08 21.38 -8.18
CA GLY A 93 0.83 21.30 -8.93
C GLY A 93 -0.08 20.18 -8.42
N GLU A 94 -0.69 19.44 -9.33
CA GLU A 94 -1.64 18.36 -9.01
C GLU A 94 -1.03 17.20 -8.22
N ALA A 95 0.30 17.05 -8.24
CA ALA A 95 0.96 15.99 -7.48
C ALA A 95 0.89 16.21 -5.95
N VAL A 96 0.66 17.45 -5.49
CA VAL A 96 0.49 17.80 -4.06
C VAL A 96 -0.76 17.15 -3.45
N ASN A 97 -1.73 16.80 -4.30
CA ASN A 97 -2.98 16.17 -3.90
C ASN A 97 -3.09 14.73 -4.43
N GLY A 98 -1.98 14.12 -4.86
CA GLY A 98 -1.93 12.68 -5.15
C GLY A 98 -1.92 11.83 -3.88
N LEU A 99 -2.16 10.52 -4.03
CA LEU A 99 -2.21 9.57 -2.91
C LEU A 99 -0.98 9.66 -2.02
N ASP A 100 0.22 9.68 -2.61
CA ASP A 100 1.48 9.71 -1.86
C ASP A 100 1.62 10.95 -0.97
N ALA A 101 1.27 12.11 -1.51
CA ALA A 101 1.33 13.37 -0.78
C ALA A 101 0.28 13.41 0.35
N ILE A 102 -0.93 12.90 0.11
CA ILE A 102 -1.98 12.78 1.13
C ILE A 102 -1.54 11.84 2.25
N LEU A 103 -0.97 10.66 1.94
CA LEU A 103 -0.47 9.73 2.96
C LEU A 103 0.57 10.41 3.87
N ARG A 104 1.50 11.15 3.28
CA ARG A 104 2.53 11.88 4.03
C ARG A 104 2.00 13.07 4.83
N ARG A 105 0.92 13.71 4.36
CA ARG A 105 0.34 14.90 4.99
C ARG A 105 -0.63 14.54 6.12
N CYS A 106 -1.42 13.49 5.94
CA CYS A 106 -2.55 13.16 6.81
C CYS A 106 -2.29 11.97 7.74
N PHE A 107 -1.38 11.05 7.39
CA PHE A 107 -1.16 9.80 8.15
C PHE A 107 0.23 9.70 8.78
N LEU A 108 1.03 10.77 8.70
CA LEU A 108 2.29 10.90 9.41
C LEU A 108 2.28 12.17 10.27
N PRO A 109 2.96 12.17 11.43
CA PRO A 109 3.22 13.40 12.18
C PRO A 109 3.90 14.48 11.32
N LYS A 110 3.60 15.76 11.58
CA LYS A 110 4.14 16.89 10.79
C LYS A 110 5.67 16.91 10.73
N ASP A 111 6.32 16.53 11.84
CA ASP A 111 7.77 16.46 12.00
C ASP A 111 8.33 15.03 11.83
N SER A 112 7.56 14.12 11.21
CA SER A 112 8.00 12.74 11.02
C SER A 112 9.27 12.67 10.16
N PRO A 113 10.35 12.00 10.64
CA PRO A 113 11.55 11.79 9.83
C PRO A 113 11.25 10.89 8.61
N TYR A 114 10.13 10.17 8.63
CA TYR A 114 9.73 9.26 7.57
C TYR A 114 9.01 9.94 6.41
N ARG A 115 8.68 11.24 6.53
CA ARG A 115 7.88 11.97 5.53
C ARG A 115 8.48 11.97 4.13
N ASN A 116 9.80 11.91 4.01
CA ASN A 116 10.49 11.87 2.72
C ASN A 116 10.71 10.46 2.17
N VAL A 117 10.56 9.42 3.00
CA VAL A 117 10.74 8.02 2.60
C VAL A 117 9.43 7.27 2.43
N MET A 118 8.35 7.75 3.03
CA MET A 118 7.02 7.16 2.92
C MET A 118 6.54 7.14 1.47
N GLN A 119 5.96 6.00 1.06
CA GLN A 119 5.41 5.83 -0.28
C GLN A 119 4.12 5.03 -0.26
N ALA A 120 3.18 5.39 -1.14
CA ALA A 120 2.09 4.54 -1.57
C ALA A 120 2.65 3.41 -2.46
N THR A 121 3.38 2.48 -1.84
CA THR A 121 3.94 1.31 -2.54
C THR A 121 2.83 0.47 -3.18
N THR A 122 3.19 -0.38 -4.14
CA THR A 122 2.25 -1.35 -4.73
C THR A 122 1.50 -2.14 -3.66
N GLY A 123 2.18 -2.63 -2.61
CA GLY A 123 1.51 -3.34 -1.51
C GLY A 123 0.51 -2.50 -0.71
N VAL A 124 0.73 -1.19 -0.58
CA VAL A 124 -0.25 -0.28 0.06
C VAL A 124 -1.46 -0.09 -0.84
N VAL A 125 -1.24 0.08 -2.14
CA VAL A 125 -2.33 0.20 -3.12
C VAL A 125 -3.13 -1.09 -3.20
N ASP A 126 -2.46 -2.25 -3.25
CA ASP A 126 -3.10 -3.56 -3.28
C ASP A 126 -3.93 -3.80 -2.02
N ALA A 127 -3.41 -3.45 -0.84
CA ALA A 127 -4.16 -3.54 0.41
C ALA A 127 -5.39 -2.60 0.44
N LEU A 128 -5.31 -1.42 -0.17
CA LEU A 128 -6.49 -0.57 -0.34
C LEU A 128 -7.51 -1.21 -1.28
N VAL A 129 -7.08 -1.79 -2.40
CA VAL A 129 -7.97 -2.50 -3.34
C VAL A 129 -8.59 -3.75 -2.69
N GLU A 130 -7.86 -4.46 -1.85
CA GLU A 130 -8.32 -5.65 -1.11
C GLU A 130 -9.53 -5.35 -0.21
N THR A 131 -9.69 -4.11 0.26
CA THR A 131 -10.89 -3.68 1.01
C THR A 131 -12.18 -3.80 0.20
N GLY A 132 -12.08 -3.86 -1.14
CA GLY A 132 -13.22 -3.83 -2.06
C GLY A 132 -13.84 -2.45 -2.26
N VAL A 133 -13.51 -1.46 -1.42
CA VAL A 133 -13.98 -0.07 -1.51
C VAL A 133 -13.23 0.70 -2.60
N PHE A 134 -11.97 0.32 -2.85
CA PHE A 134 -11.14 0.98 -3.85
C PHE A 134 -10.88 0.09 -5.06
N ALA A 135 -10.61 0.73 -6.20
CA ALA A 135 -10.21 0.07 -7.42
C ALA A 135 -8.99 0.77 -8.04
N TYR A 136 -8.09 0.00 -8.63
CA TYR A 136 -7.01 0.52 -9.45
C TYR A 136 -7.55 0.92 -10.83
N SER A 137 -7.10 2.05 -11.37
CA SER A 137 -7.40 2.48 -12.74
C SER A 137 -6.23 3.22 -13.39
N VAL A 138 -6.32 3.45 -14.70
CA VAL A 138 -5.39 4.31 -15.45
C VAL A 138 -6.20 5.37 -16.15
N GLU A 139 -6.01 6.62 -15.78
CA GLU A 139 -6.89 7.72 -16.18
C GLU A 139 -6.10 8.92 -16.69
N SER A 140 -6.71 9.67 -17.62
CA SER A 140 -6.24 11.00 -17.96
C SER A 140 -6.73 11.99 -16.91
N MET A 141 -5.82 12.70 -16.25
CA MET A 141 -6.13 13.67 -15.20
C MET A 141 -5.64 15.07 -15.58
N PRO A 142 -6.34 16.14 -15.17
CA PRO A 142 -5.81 17.50 -15.25
C PRO A 142 -4.40 17.59 -14.66
N GLY A 143 -3.54 18.44 -15.25
CA GLY A 143 -2.15 18.60 -14.80
C GLY A 143 -1.19 17.48 -15.20
N TYR A 144 -1.65 16.37 -15.78
CA TYR A 144 -0.78 15.30 -16.28
C TYR A 144 -0.80 15.24 -17.81
N TYR A 145 0.39 15.21 -18.42
CA TYR A 145 0.53 15.16 -19.88
C TYR A 145 0.11 13.82 -20.51
N ARG A 146 0.04 12.76 -19.70
CA ARG A 146 -0.30 11.39 -20.10
C ARG A 146 -1.20 10.74 -19.06
N PRO A 147 -1.91 9.66 -19.42
CA PRO A 147 -2.62 8.85 -18.45
C PRO A 147 -1.70 8.38 -17.32
N VAL A 148 -2.22 8.45 -16.08
CA VAL A 148 -1.51 8.07 -14.87
C VAL A 148 -2.26 6.98 -14.13
N GLN A 149 -1.54 6.25 -13.28
CA GLN A 149 -2.15 5.25 -12.41
C GLN A 149 -2.91 5.96 -11.30
N CYS A 150 -4.11 5.50 -11.02
CA CYS A 150 -4.99 6.08 -10.04
C CYS A 150 -5.55 5.02 -9.11
N ILE A 151 -5.94 5.46 -7.92
CA ILE A 151 -6.85 4.71 -7.07
C ILE A 151 -8.20 5.43 -7.07
N ARG A 152 -9.26 4.68 -7.35
CA ARG A 152 -10.64 5.16 -7.40
C ARG A 152 -11.41 4.65 -6.20
N ILE A 153 -12.25 5.49 -5.62
CA ILE A 153 -13.21 5.08 -4.60
C ILE A 153 -14.55 4.69 -5.25
N ASP A 154 -15.10 3.56 -4.84
CA ASP A 154 -16.48 3.16 -5.14
C ASP A 154 -17.39 3.76 -4.07
N VAL A 155 -18.20 4.74 -4.48
CA VAL A 155 -19.01 5.58 -3.59
C VAL A 155 -20.05 4.77 -2.82
N ASP A 156 -20.64 3.76 -3.44
CA ASP A 156 -21.69 2.97 -2.80
C ASP A 156 -21.07 2.00 -1.79
N LYS A 157 -19.96 1.33 -2.16
CA LYS A 157 -19.21 0.49 -1.22
C LYS A 157 -18.59 1.29 -0.08
N ALA A 158 -18.18 2.54 -0.33
CA ALA A 158 -17.68 3.44 0.71
C ALA A 158 -18.76 3.78 1.73
N LYS A 159 -20.00 4.06 1.28
CA LYS A 159 -21.15 4.28 2.18
C LYS A 159 -21.43 3.03 3.01
N ASP A 160 -21.48 1.85 2.39
CA ASP A 160 -21.72 0.59 3.08
C ASP A 160 -20.64 0.31 4.13
N PHE A 161 -19.38 0.57 3.79
CA PHE A 161 -18.25 0.43 4.70
C PHE A 161 -18.37 1.35 5.92
N LEU A 162 -18.71 2.63 5.72
CA LEU A 162 -18.89 3.59 6.82
C LEU A 162 -20.12 3.27 7.67
N GLN A 163 -21.22 2.82 7.07
CA GLN A 163 -22.41 2.39 7.81
C GLN A 163 -22.11 1.19 8.71
N LYS A 164 -21.34 0.22 8.21
CA LYS A 164 -20.95 -0.97 8.96
C LYS A 164 -20.02 -0.68 10.13
N ASN A 165 -19.04 0.20 9.93
CA ASN A 165 -17.96 0.43 10.90
C ASN A 165 -18.20 1.64 11.82
N GLY A 166 -19.26 2.41 11.57
CA GLY A 166 -19.59 3.61 12.33
C GLY A 166 -18.75 4.83 11.96
N PRO A 167 -18.95 5.97 12.65
CA PRO A 167 -18.25 7.21 12.34
C PRO A 167 -16.76 7.11 12.68
N ALA A 168 -15.94 7.86 11.93
CA ALA A 168 -14.52 8.01 12.22
C ALA A 168 -14.31 8.58 13.62
N LYS A 169 -13.57 7.87 14.48
CA LYS A 169 -13.30 8.32 15.87
C LYS A 169 -12.45 9.59 15.91
N ASN A 170 -11.49 9.71 14.98
CA ASN A 170 -10.61 10.86 14.83
C ASN A 170 -10.69 11.34 13.36
N PRO A 171 -11.74 12.06 12.95
CA PRO A 171 -11.91 12.44 11.55
C PRO A 171 -10.74 13.31 11.06
N LEU A 172 -10.25 13.05 9.84
CA LEU A 172 -9.24 13.93 9.24
C LEU A 172 -9.82 15.34 9.03
N ASP A 173 -8.96 16.34 9.22
CA ASP A 173 -9.26 17.72 8.84
C ASP A 173 -9.39 17.79 7.32
N VAL A 174 -10.57 18.20 6.85
CA VAL A 174 -10.83 18.37 5.42
C VAL A 174 -9.87 19.36 4.79
N HIS A 175 -9.43 20.40 5.51
CA HIS A 175 -8.48 21.39 5.01
C HIS A 175 -7.09 20.81 4.76
N GLU A 176 -6.71 19.74 5.46
CA GLU A 176 -5.49 18.97 5.19
C GLU A 176 -5.75 17.84 4.17
N PHE A 177 -6.99 17.34 4.06
CA PHE A 177 -7.42 16.37 3.06
C PHE A 177 -7.92 17.03 1.77
N ILE A 178 -6.98 17.56 0.98
CA ILE A 178 -7.25 18.21 -0.31
C ILE A 178 -7.14 17.18 -1.44
N LEU A 179 -8.21 17.06 -2.23
CA LEU A 179 -8.28 16.25 -3.47
C LEU A 179 -7.86 17.10 -4.69
N PRO A 180 -7.29 16.49 -5.74
CA PRO A 180 -6.78 17.19 -6.93
C PRO A 180 -7.94 17.71 -7.78
N VAL A 181 -7.95 19.00 -8.16
CA VAL A 181 -9.11 19.70 -8.75
C VAL A 181 -9.30 19.36 -10.23
#